data_AF-A0A926PIH4-F1
#
_entry.id   AF-A0A926PIH4-F1
#
_cell.length_a   1.000
_cell.length_b   1.000
_cell.length_c   1.000
_cell.angle_alpha   90.00
_cell.angle_beta   90.00
_cell.angle_gamma   90.00
#
_symmetry.space_group_name_H-M   'P 1'
#
loop_
_entity.id
_entity.type
_entity.pdbx_description
1 polymer ?
#
loop_
_entity_poly.entity_id
_entity_poly.type
_entity_poly.pdbx_seq_one_letter_code
_entity_poly.pdbx_strand_id
1 'polypeptide(L)' 'MLNLRWYCRYSLSYRELEAMMAERGVAVDHSTLSRWVLKFVPELDRLCRKDF' A
#
# COMPACT_ATOMS: atom_id res chain seq x y z
N MET A 1 -2.82 -2.05 -8.92
CA MET A 1 -2.32 -1.32 -7.73
C MET A 1 -0.84 -1.67 -7.50
N LEU A 2 0.10 -1.06 -8.21
CA LEU A 2 1.53 -1.35 -7.96
C LEU A 2 1.98 -0.88 -6.56
N ASN A 3 1.41 0.21 -6.05
CA ASN A 3 1.83 0.89 -4.83
C ASN A 3 1.82 -0.05 -3.61
N LEU A 4 0.75 -0.84 -3.45
CA LEU A 4 0.63 -1.82 -2.36
C LEU A 4 1.63 -2.99 -2.49
N ARG A 5 2.07 -3.33 -3.72
CA ARG A 5 3.14 -4.32 -3.93
C ARG A 5 4.50 -3.76 -3.49
N TRP A 6 4.76 -2.47 -3.69
CA TRP A 6 5.96 -1.81 -3.17
C TRP A 6 5.95 -1.74 -1.64
N TYR A 7 4.79 -1.49 -1.02
CA TYR A 7 4.61 -1.60 0.43
C TYR A 7 5.04 -2.98 0.96
N CYS A 8 4.56 -4.05 0.32
CA CYS A 8 4.92 -5.43 0.66
C CYS A 8 6.40 -5.76 0.42
N ARG A 9 6.99 -5.24 -0.66
CA ARG A 9 8.37 -5.57 -1.07
C ARG A 9 9.46 -4.78 -0.33
N TYR A 10 9.19 -3.54 0.07
CA TYR A 10 10.18 -2.63 0.64
C TYR A 10 9.85 -2.14 2.06
N SER A 11 8.79 -2.66 2.69
CA SER A 11 8.36 -2.24 4.03
C SER A 11 8.16 -0.72 4.14
N LEU A 12 7.62 -0.10 3.08
CA LEU A 12 7.42 1.35 3.02
C LEU A 12 6.46 1.82 4.12
N SER A 13 6.69 3.02 4.65
CA SER A 13 5.76 3.62 5.60
C SER A 13 4.46 4.07 4.91
N TYR A 14 3.36 4.19 5.67
CA TYR A 14 2.10 4.75 5.18
C TYR A 14 2.26 6.14 4.57
N ARG A 15 3.17 6.96 5.12
CA ARG A 15 3.51 8.29 4.60
C ARG A 15 4.19 8.25 3.25
N GLU A 16 5.10 7.30 3.04
CA GLU A 16 5.74 7.13 1.74
C GLU A 16 4.75 6.64 0.69
N LEU A 17 3.83 5.74 1.07
CA LEU A 17 2.76 5.32 0.17
C LEU A 17 1.84 6.48 -0.23
N GLU A 18 1.47 7.31 0.74
CA GLU A 18 0.68 8.52 0.53
C GLU A 18 1.42 9.50 -0.37
N ALA A 19 2.71 9.75 -0.14
CA ALA A 19 3.55 10.59 -0.99
C ALA A 19 3.64 10.06 -2.42
N MET A 20 3.88 8.75 -2.61
CA MET A 20 3.93 8.12 -3.94
C MET A 20 2.56 8.10 -4.66
N MET A 21 1.46 8.14 -3.91
CA MET A 21 0.11 8.26 -4.48
C MET A 21 -0.21 9.72 -4.84
N ALA A 22 0.18 10.66 -3.97
CA ALA A 22 0.05 12.09 -4.19
C ALA A 22 0.88 12.55 -5.40
N GLU A 23 2.11 12.06 -5.56
CA GLU A 23 2.96 12.29 -6.75
C GLU A 23 2.31 11.79 -8.05
N ARG A 24 1.47 10.75 -7.97
CA ARG A 24 0.71 10.22 -9.11
C ARG A 24 -0.64 10.93 -9.31
N GLY A 25 -0.90 12.01 -8.57
CA GLY A 25 -2.14 12.78 -8.65
C GLY A 25 -3.33 12.12 -7.93
N VAL A 26 -3.09 11.07 -7.15
CA VAL A 26 -4.12 10.39 -6.35
C VAL A 26 -4.00 10.86 -4.91
N ALA A 27 -4.75 11.90 -4.55
CA ALA A 27 -4.86 12.34 -3.17
C ALA A 27 -5.70 11.32 -2.37
N VAL A 28 -5.03 10.46 -1.62
CA VAL A 28 -5.68 9.47 -0.74
C VAL A 28 -5.46 9.91 0.70
N ASP A 29 -6.56 10.22 1.40
CA ASP A 29 -6.51 10.53 2.82
C ASP A 29 -6.00 9.33 3.65
N HIS A 30 -5.25 9.60 4.72
CA HIS A 30 -4.69 8.60 5.63
C HIS A 30 -5.74 7.57 6.10
N SER A 31 -6.98 8.01 6.36
CA SER A 31 -8.08 7.12 6.78
C SER A 31 -8.55 6.18 5.67
N THR A 32 -8.43 6.60 4.41
CA THR A 32 -8.79 5.79 3.25
C THR A 32 -7.71 4.75 2.98
N LEU A 33 -6.44 5.14 3.11
CA LEU A 33 -5.30 4.25 2.94
C LEU A 33 -5.27 3.18 4.04
N SER A 34 -5.56 3.56 5.29
CA SER A 34 -5.67 2.61 6.41
C SER A 34 -6.83 1.60 6.22
N ARG A 35 -8.00 2.07 5.76
CA ARG A 35 -9.12 1.17 5.39
C ARG A 35 -8.79 0.25 4.23
N TRP A 36 -8.09 0.75 3.22
CA TRP A 36 -7.63 -0.06 2.11
C TRP A 36 -6.64 -1.12 2.57
N VAL A 37 -5.64 -0.74 3.36
CA VAL A 37 -4.70 -1.72 3.89
C VAL A 37 -5.44 -2.77 4.69
N LEU A 38 -6.32 -2.42 5.64
CA LEU A 38 -7.14 -3.38 6.40
C LEU A 38 -7.93 -4.34 5.51
N LYS A 39 -8.54 -3.83 4.42
CA LYS A 39 -9.29 -4.65 3.46
C LYS A 39 -8.38 -5.56 2.64
N PHE A 40 -7.21 -5.06 2.25
CA PHE A 40 -6.25 -5.77 1.43
C PHE A 40 -5.22 -6.56 2.24
N VAL A 41 -5.20 -6.49 3.58
CA VAL A 41 -4.26 -7.26 4.44
C VAL A 41 -4.22 -8.73 4.05
N PRO A 42 -5.34 -9.48 3.97
CA PRO A 42 -5.28 -10.90 3.61
C PRO A 42 -4.79 -11.14 2.17
N GLU A 43 -4.99 -10.18 1.27
CA GLU A 43 -4.58 -10.28 -0.12
C GLU A 43 -3.11 -9.87 -0.32
N LEU A 44 -2.66 -8.88 0.45
CA LEU A 44 -1.27 -8.44 0.59
C LEU A 44 -0.42 -9.52 1.23
N ASP A 45 -0.90 -10.15 2.31
CA ASP A 45 -0.23 -11.28 2.95
C ASP A 45 -0.01 -12.42 1.95
N ARG A 46 -1.04 -12.73 1.14
CA ARG A 46 -0.94 -13.73 0.07
C ARG A 46 0.02 -13.34 -1.06
N LEU A 47 0.11 -12.05 -1.40
CA LEU A 47 1.05 -11.54 -2.41
C LEU A 47 2.49 -11.50 -1.88
N CYS A 48 2.69 -10.99 -0.66
CA CYS A 48 3.97 -11.02 0.06
C CYS A 48 4.49 -12.47 0.18
N ARG A 49 3.65 -13.43 0.58
CA ARG A 49 4.04 -14.85 0.68
C ARG A 49 4.44 -15.50 -0.64
N LYS A 50 3.99 -14.98 -1.78
CA LYS A 50 4.32 -15.52 -3.12
C LYS A 50 5.61 -14.94 -3.70
N ASP A 51 6.06 -13.79 -3.20
CA ASP A 51 7.29 -13.13 -3.63
C ASP A 51 8.49 -13.49 -2.70
N PHE A 52 8.30 -14.30 -1.64
CA PHE A 52 9.35 -14.90 -0.80
C PHE A 52 9.71 -16.32 -1.22
#